data_AF-A0A517WKQ1-F1
#
_entry.id   AF-A0A517WKQ1-F1
#
_cell.length_a   1.000
_cell.length_b   1.000
_cell.length_c   1.000
_cell.angle_alpha   90.00
_cell.angle_beta   90.00
_cell.angle_gamma   90.00
#
_symmetry.space_group_name_H-M   'P 1'
#
loop_
_entity.id
_entity.type
_entity.pdbx_description
1 polymer ?
#
loop_
_entity_poly.entity_id
_entity_poly.type
_entity_poly.pdbx_seq_one_letter_code
_entity_poly.pdbx_strand_id
1 'polypeptide(L)'
;MRSAQHCSQILLPALAMSVGWGFRGNYGHEAGAMVPGALVALAVCLTSHRPEWWQRSTLMAFLGAIGWSFGGQMSYGRVIGYTAGMGLPDVFYGYASLFLIGALWGGIGAGILALSVTLKRSELERFTVPLVFLWLFWLALDFSGLTSWLFELWNPYDVDWVAAGSAALVSLMLYRARSDFHAPCGLMLRLATGWLLGFFLLTLVLGLRMTPPRGDNWAGCVGVLLALIYELRQQQNRAALRWCGYGFLFGGLGFLLGDFVNMLGRAQWSIIGAWPVLQGLDYWKWMEQLFGLIMGAGIGWGAQTFARQQTTSGSDQGENGPPRPIIALAAPQEDAESRGMNFIGLIFLLIVLPWKNLHKNVFRWQEAGWVPDEFAGVSGMLWFLIVGILLSVAVGSAICQARRRQLALIPGSNLGRAQWLFLLILWMSLAGDFCGNLPRLESRAVFVVQISFWITGALCTMLVVRALETDQILPSDFWPAEDTRWSFKLWTSVVVALAVPLLCGVIGWLTIQSHGEPIPGSHQRFGASESAD
;
A
#
# COMPACT_ATOMS: atom_id res chain seq x y z
N MET A 1 -27.83 8.09 10.61
CA MET A 1 -27.33 7.06 9.66
C MET A 1 -26.37 7.63 8.61
N ARG A 2 -26.70 8.70 7.88
CA ARG A 2 -25.83 9.27 6.81
C ARG A 2 -24.44 9.79 7.25
N SER A 3 -24.36 10.50 8.39
CA SER A 3 -23.06 10.94 8.95
C SER A 3 -22.16 9.75 9.33
N ALA A 4 -22.76 8.66 9.81
CA ALA A 4 -22.05 7.43 10.15
C ALA A 4 -21.48 6.71 8.91
N GLN A 5 -22.22 6.69 7.80
CA GLN A 5 -21.74 6.11 6.52
C GLN A 5 -20.54 6.90 5.97
N HIS A 6 -20.61 8.23 5.92
CA HIS A 6 -19.49 9.06 5.50
C HIS A 6 -18.25 8.91 6.39
N CYS A 7 -18.46 8.75 7.70
CA CYS A 7 -17.36 8.49 8.63
C CYS A 7 -16.72 7.11 8.36
N SER A 8 -17.53 6.07 8.11
CA SER A 8 -17.03 4.72 7.83
C SER A 8 -16.16 4.64 6.56
N GLN A 9 -16.49 5.42 5.53
CA GLN A 9 -15.73 5.55 4.27
C GLN A 9 -14.30 6.05 4.43
N ILE A 10 -14.01 6.71 5.53
CA ILE A 10 -12.67 7.21 5.86
C ILE A 10 -12.06 6.32 6.95
N LEU A 11 -12.85 5.98 7.98
CA LEU A 11 -12.39 5.28 9.16
C LEU A 11 -11.92 3.85 8.87
N LEU A 12 -12.68 3.04 8.12
CA LEU A 12 -12.26 1.67 7.84
C LEU A 12 -10.99 1.63 6.98
N PRO A 13 -10.87 2.39 5.86
CA PRO A 13 -9.61 2.49 5.11
C PRO A 13 -8.45 2.97 5.97
N ALA A 14 -8.66 3.96 6.85
CA ALA A 14 -7.63 4.44 7.78
C ALA A 14 -7.14 3.33 8.71
N LEU A 15 -8.03 2.66 9.42
CA LEU A 15 -7.67 1.59 10.38
C LEU A 15 -7.05 0.38 9.67
N ALA A 16 -7.60 -0.03 8.53
CA ALA A 16 -7.09 -1.13 7.73
C ALA A 16 -5.66 -0.86 7.23
N MET A 17 -5.41 0.35 6.75
CA MET A 17 -4.08 0.76 6.30
C MET A 17 -3.12 0.93 7.49
N SER A 18 -3.60 1.45 8.63
CA SER A 18 -2.80 1.61 9.86
C SER A 18 -2.24 0.27 10.36
N VAL A 19 -3.11 -0.73 10.58
CA VAL A 19 -2.68 -2.05 11.05
C VAL A 19 -1.89 -2.81 9.99
N GLY A 20 -2.29 -2.71 8.72
CA GLY A 20 -1.56 -3.33 7.61
C GLY A 20 -0.15 -2.74 7.45
N TRP A 21 0.03 -1.43 7.70
CA TRP A 21 1.34 -0.81 7.62
C TRP A 21 2.23 -1.13 8.83
N GLY A 22 1.63 -1.23 10.02
CA GLY A 22 2.30 -1.77 11.20
C GLY A 22 2.83 -3.20 10.97
N PHE A 23 1.98 -4.07 10.40
CA PHE A 23 2.37 -5.41 9.94
C PHE A 23 3.53 -5.33 8.93
N ARG A 24 3.40 -4.49 7.90
CA ARG A 24 4.46 -4.31 6.88
C ARG A 24 5.80 -3.98 7.51
N GLY A 25 5.85 -3.17 8.57
CA GLY A 25 7.10 -2.86 9.26
C GLY A 25 7.83 -4.07 9.87
N ASN A 26 7.10 -5.14 10.21
CA ASN A 26 7.68 -6.37 10.77
C ASN A 26 8.16 -7.35 9.70
N TYR A 27 7.61 -7.29 8.48
CA TYR A 27 7.96 -8.18 7.37
C TYR A 27 8.84 -7.52 6.30
N GLY A 28 8.75 -6.19 6.17
CA GLY A 28 9.49 -5.37 5.21
C GLY A 28 9.16 -5.66 3.74
N HIS A 29 9.85 -4.94 2.85
CA HIS A 29 9.90 -5.21 1.40
C HIS A 29 8.53 -5.09 0.69
N GLU A 30 8.49 -5.51 -0.58
CA GLU A 30 7.34 -5.43 -1.49
C GLU A 30 6.17 -6.29 -0.99
N ALA A 31 6.46 -7.52 -0.59
CA ALA A 31 5.44 -8.46 -0.10
C ALA A 31 4.76 -7.98 1.19
N GLY A 32 5.49 -7.29 2.08
CA GLY A 32 4.92 -6.68 3.28
C GLY A 32 3.96 -5.56 2.93
N ALA A 33 4.27 -4.74 1.92
CA ALA A 33 3.44 -3.61 1.48
C ALA A 33 2.18 -4.03 0.70
N MET A 34 2.18 -5.23 0.11
CA MET A 34 1.00 -5.79 -0.55
C MET A 34 -0.19 -6.02 0.39
N VAL A 35 0.06 -6.40 1.65
CA VAL A 35 -1.00 -6.66 2.65
C VAL A 35 -1.84 -5.40 2.96
N PRO A 36 -1.25 -4.26 3.39
CA PRO A 36 -2.01 -3.04 3.57
C PRO A 36 -2.70 -2.57 2.28
N GLY A 37 -2.05 -2.74 1.12
CA GLY A 37 -2.66 -2.43 -0.18
C GLY A 37 -3.94 -3.23 -0.47
N ALA A 38 -3.96 -4.53 -0.18
CA ALA A 38 -5.15 -5.36 -0.30
C ALA A 38 -6.24 -4.96 0.70
N LEU A 39 -5.85 -4.72 1.96
CA LEU A 39 -6.78 -4.34 3.04
C LEU A 39 -7.45 -2.99 2.78
N VAL A 40 -6.70 -1.96 2.38
CA VAL A 40 -7.28 -0.63 2.12
C VAL A 40 -8.19 -0.65 0.89
N ALA A 41 -7.84 -1.42 -0.14
CA ALA A 41 -8.68 -1.58 -1.33
C ALA A 41 -10.02 -2.27 -1.01
N LEU A 42 -9.99 -3.32 -0.19
CA LEU A 42 -11.20 -3.99 0.29
C LEU A 42 -12.00 -3.12 1.26
N ALA A 43 -11.35 -2.37 2.13
CA ALA A 43 -12.00 -1.39 3.00
C ALA A 43 -12.80 -0.37 2.18
N VAL A 44 -12.17 0.23 1.16
CA VAL A 44 -12.83 1.15 0.24
C VAL A 44 -13.97 0.46 -0.51
N CYS A 45 -13.75 -0.76 -1.01
CA CYS A 45 -14.78 -1.56 -1.67
C CYS A 45 -16.03 -1.70 -0.77
N LEU A 46 -15.84 -2.15 0.46
CA LEU A 46 -16.90 -2.38 1.44
C LEU A 46 -17.67 -1.10 1.77
N THR A 47 -16.95 -0.02 2.12
CA THR A 47 -17.57 1.24 2.54
C THR A 47 -18.00 2.13 1.38
N SER A 48 -17.71 1.76 0.14
CA SER A 48 -18.21 2.50 -1.03
C SER A 48 -19.73 2.55 -1.07
N HIS A 49 -20.39 1.54 -0.51
CA HIS A 49 -21.83 1.33 -0.62
C HIS A 49 -22.29 1.19 -2.10
N ARG A 50 -21.43 0.60 -2.94
CA ARG A 50 -21.65 0.44 -4.39
C ARG A 50 -21.62 -1.04 -4.78
N PRO A 51 -22.76 -1.67 -5.13
CA PRO A 51 -22.81 -3.08 -5.53
C PRO A 51 -21.85 -3.47 -6.66
N GLU A 52 -21.67 -2.57 -7.62
CA GLU A 52 -20.74 -2.70 -8.75
C GLU A 52 -19.27 -2.76 -8.32
N TRP A 53 -18.91 -2.14 -7.19
CA TRP A 53 -17.57 -2.25 -6.62
C TRP A 53 -17.42 -3.52 -5.79
N TRP A 54 -18.45 -3.92 -5.05
CA TRP A 54 -18.46 -5.18 -4.30
C TRP A 54 -18.22 -6.39 -5.21
N GLN A 55 -18.81 -6.37 -6.42
CA GLN A 55 -18.56 -7.38 -7.46
C GLN A 55 -17.08 -7.48 -7.87
N ARG A 56 -16.33 -6.38 -7.74
CA ARG A 56 -14.91 -6.28 -8.08
C ARG A 56 -13.98 -6.40 -6.88
N SER A 57 -14.46 -6.77 -5.70
CA SER A 57 -13.67 -6.85 -4.46
C SER A 57 -12.33 -7.58 -4.62
N THR A 58 -12.31 -8.75 -5.26
CA THR A 58 -11.06 -9.49 -5.54
C THR A 58 -10.10 -8.70 -6.44
N LEU A 59 -10.60 -8.04 -7.49
CA LEU A 59 -9.77 -7.22 -8.37
C LEU A 59 -9.21 -6.02 -7.63
N MET A 60 -10.06 -5.33 -6.86
CA MET A 60 -9.63 -4.18 -6.05
C MET A 60 -8.52 -4.61 -5.08
N ALA A 61 -8.70 -5.71 -4.36
CA ALA A 61 -7.70 -6.27 -3.44
C ALA A 61 -6.39 -6.61 -4.16
N PHE A 62 -6.47 -7.28 -5.32
CA PHE A 62 -5.29 -7.71 -6.07
C PHE A 62 -4.51 -6.52 -6.66
N LEU A 63 -5.21 -5.57 -7.28
CA LEU A 63 -4.58 -4.35 -7.82
C LEU A 63 -4.08 -3.43 -6.70
N GLY A 64 -4.76 -3.37 -5.55
CA GLY A 64 -4.27 -2.70 -4.35
C GLY A 64 -2.98 -3.32 -3.83
N ALA A 65 -2.90 -4.65 -3.76
CA ALA A 65 -1.68 -5.36 -3.37
C ALA A 65 -0.52 -5.03 -4.32
N ILE A 66 -0.72 -5.17 -5.63
CA ILE A 66 0.30 -4.84 -6.65
C ILE A 66 0.71 -3.37 -6.55
N GLY A 67 -0.26 -2.46 -6.42
CA GLY A 67 0.01 -1.02 -6.41
C GLY A 67 0.93 -0.59 -5.27
N TRP A 68 0.68 -1.04 -4.05
CA TRP A 68 1.53 -0.71 -2.91
C TRP A 68 2.84 -1.51 -2.87
N SER A 69 2.95 -2.62 -3.61
CA SER A 69 4.20 -3.38 -3.71
C SER A 69 5.35 -2.56 -4.29
N PHE A 70 5.08 -1.69 -5.27
CA PHE A 70 6.07 -0.74 -5.82
C PHE A 70 6.65 0.19 -4.74
N GLY A 71 5.93 0.41 -3.66
CA GLY A 71 6.47 1.15 -2.54
C GLY A 71 7.48 0.36 -1.72
N GLY A 72 7.26 -0.94 -1.55
CA GLY A 72 8.02 -1.77 -0.62
C GLY A 72 9.52 -1.86 -0.89
N GLN A 73 9.97 -1.58 -2.13
CA GLN A 73 11.38 -1.49 -2.54
C GLN A 73 12.13 -0.28 -1.94
N MET A 74 11.45 0.74 -1.44
CA MET A 74 12.10 1.95 -0.92
C MET A 74 12.53 1.80 0.54
N SER A 75 13.79 2.14 0.81
CA SER A 75 14.31 2.35 2.16
C SER A 75 14.04 3.77 2.64
N TYR A 76 13.74 3.93 3.93
CA TYR A 76 13.52 5.24 4.55
C TYR A 76 14.24 5.39 5.90
N GLY A 77 14.86 4.34 6.42
CA GLY A 77 15.46 4.41 7.76
C GLY A 77 16.61 5.40 7.85
N ARG A 78 17.41 5.53 6.77
CA ARG A 78 18.43 6.58 6.67
C ARG A 78 17.82 7.98 6.72
N VAL A 79 16.65 8.15 6.10
CA VAL A 79 15.95 9.44 5.99
C VAL A 79 15.39 9.89 7.34
N ILE A 80 14.86 8.95 8.13
CA ILE A 80 14.49 9.17 9.53
C ILE A 80 15.70 9.59 10.37
N GLY A 81 16.90 9.11 10.04
CA GLY A 81 18.12 9.58 10.70
C GLY A 81 18.40 11.07 10.46
N TYR A 82 18.04 11.62 9.30
CA TYR A 82 18.20 13.06 9.03
C TYR A 82 17.25 13.93 9.86
N THR A 83 16.03 13.44 10.17
CA THR A 83 15.06 14.18 11.00
C THR A 83 15.42 14.17 12.49
N ALA A 84 16.28 13.24 12.91
CA ALA A 84 16.85 13.14 14.26
C ALA A 84 18.04 14.09 14.52
N GLY A 85 18.39 14.97 13.58
CA GLY A 85 19.49 15.94 13.71
C GLY A 85 19.08 17.28 14.32
N MET A 86 20.09 18.13 14.53
CA MET A 86 19.91 19.51 15.05
C MET A 86 19.94 20.58 13.95
N GLY A 87 20.44 20.24 12.76
CA GLY A 87 20.56 21.16 11.63
C GLY A 87 19.27 21.25 10.84
N LEU A 88 18.68 22.44 10.73
CA LEU A 88 17.46 22.65 9.94
C LEU A 88 17.57 22.17 8.47
N PRO A 89 18.69 22.33 7.76
CA PRO A 89 18.83 21.79 6.40
C PRO A 89 18.68 20.27 6.31
N ASP A 90 19.31 19.53 7.23
CA ASP A 90 19.23 18.06 7.28
C ASP A 90 17.82 17.61 7.65
N VAL A 91 17.24 18.21 8.69
CA VAL A 91 15.91 17.86 9.18
C VAL A 91 14.84 18.18 8.12
N PHE A 92 14.93 19.34 7.47
CA PHE A 92 14.06 19.71 6.36
C PHE A 92 14.17 18.70 5.21
N TYR A 93 15.40 18.34 4.83
CA TYR A 93 15.63 17.35 3.78
C TYR A 93 15.08 15.98 4.14
N GLY A 94 15.23 15.56 5.40
CA GLY A 94 14.63 14.35 5.95
C GLY A 94 13.11 14.35 5.78
N TYR A 95 12.41 15.37 6.27
CA TYR A 95 10.96 15.47 6.15
C TYR A 95 10.48 15.57 4.70
N ALA A 96 11.16 16.34 3.85
CA ALA A 96 10.82 16.45 2.43
C ALA A 96 11.00 15.11 1.71
N SER A 97 12.04 14.35 2.05
CA SER A 97 12.30 13.02 1.51
C SER A 97 11.28 12.00 1.99
N LEU A 98 10.90 12.01 3.28
CA LEU A 98 9.84 11.15 3.82
C LEU A 98 8.49 11.46 3.18
N PHE A 99 8.17 12.75 2.98
CA PHE A 99 6.99 13.15 2.22
C PHE A 99 7.03 12.56 0.82
N LEU A 100 8.15 12.67 0.11
CA LEU A 100 8.27 12.11 -1.24
C LEU A 100 8.10 10.59 -1.24
N ILE A 101 8.75 9.85 -0.34
CA ILE A 101 8.63 8.39 -0.23
C ILE A 101 7.17 7.99 0.01
N GLY A 102 6.51 8.60 1.00
CA GLY A 102 5.10 8.34 1.29
C GLY A 102 4.19 8.70 0.11
N ALA A 103 4.50 9.79 -0.59
CA ALA A 103 3.74 10.24 -1.74
C ALA A 103 3.87 9.29 -2.95
N LEU A 104 5.06 8.74 -3.18
CA LEU A 104 5.27 7.71 -4.20
C LEU A 104 4.48 6.45 -3.86
N TRP A 105 4.48 6.00 -2.60
CA TRP A 105 3.71 4.82 -2.16
C TRP A 105 2.22 5.00 -2.38
N GLY A 106 1.65 6.06 -1.81
CA GLY A 106 0.22 6.30 -1.92
C GLY A 106 -0.21 6.64 -3.35
N GLY A 107 0.61 7.39 -4.11
CA GLY A 107 0.29 7.80 -5.48
C GLY A 107 0.23 6.63 -6.45
N ILE A 108 1.28 5.80 -6.49
CA ILE A 108 1.33 4.61 -7.35
C ILE A 108 0.24 3.62 -6.92
N GLY A 109 0.11 3.38 -5.62
CA GLY A 109 -0.90 2.49 -5.05
C GLY A 109 -2.33 2.89 -5.44
N ALA A 110 -2.72 4.13 -5.18
CA ALA A 110 -4.06 4.62 -5.49
C ALA A 110 -4.32 4.72 -6.99
N GLY A 111 -3.30 5.06 -7.79
CA GLY A 111 -3.41 5.09 -9.25
C GLY A 111 -3.67 3.71 -9.85
N ILE A 112 -2.95 2.67 -9.41
CA ILE A 112 -3.18 1.29 -9.86
C ILE A 112 -4.51 0.76 -9.33
N LEU A 113 -4.86 1.02 -8.06
CA LEU A 113 -6.16 0.66 -7.50
C LEU A 113 -7.31 1.29 -8.31
N ALA A 114 -7.17 2.54 -8.76
CA ALA A 114 -8.21 3.20 -9.54
C ALA A 114 -8.53 2.49 -10.87
N LEU A 115 -7.57 1.77 -11.47
CA LEU A 115 -7.81 0.99 -12.68
C LEU A 115 -8.86 -0.10 -12.46
N SER A 116 -8.97 -0.64 -11.24
CA SER A 116 -9.97 -1.67 -10.90
C SER A 116 -11.42 -1.18 -11.02
N VAL A 117 -11.65 0.13 -10.89
CA VAL A 117 -12.99 0.75 -10.94
C VAL A 117 -13.21 1.65 -12.15
N THR A 118 -12.19 1.81 -13.01
CA THR A 118 -12.28 2.67 -14.21
C THR A 118 -12.08 1.89 -15.52
N LEU A 119 -11.31 0.80 -15.52
CA LEU A 119 -11.15 -0.04 -16.71
C LEU A 119 -12.29 -1.05 -16.86
N LYS A 120 -12.55 -1.48 -18.10
CA LYS A 120 -13.53 -2.52 -18.39
C LYS A 120 -13.05 -3.88 -17.91
N ARG A 121 -14.00 -4.82 -17.72
CA ARG A 121 -13.66 -6.19 -17.31
C ARG A 121 -12.75 -6.86 -18.34
N SER A 122 -13.08 -6.74 -19.63
CA SER A 122 -12.30 -7.32 -20.73
C SER A 122 -10.85 -6.83 -20.75
N GLU A 123 -10.61 -5.56 -20.45
CA GLU A 123 -9.27 -4.98 -20.40
C GLU A 123 -8.45 -5.52 -19.23
N LEU A 124 -9.05 -5.61 -18.04
CA LEU A 124 -8.40 -6.19 -16.86
C LEU A 124 -8.08 -7.67 -17.09
N GLU A 125 -8.98 -8.44 -17.69
CA GLU A 125 -8.75 -9.86 -17.99
C GLU A 125 -7.56 -10.09 -18.94
N ARG A 126 -7.21 -9.12 -19.81
CA ARG A 126 -6.02 -9.22 -20.67
C ARG A 126 -4.69 -9.19 -19.90
N PHE A 127 -4.67 -8.68 -18.68
CA PHE A 127 -3.47 -8.71 -17.82
C PHE A 127 -3.16 -10.10 -17.24
N THR A 128 -4.13 -11.02 -17.26
CA THR A 128 -4.02 -12.34 -16.64
C THR A 128 -2.75 -13.09 -17.06
N VAL A 129 -2.56 -13.28 -18.37
CA VAL A 129 -1.42 -14.04 -18.91
C VAL A 129 -0.10 -13.29 -18.73
N PRO A 130 0.01 -11.99 -19.09
CA PRO A 130 1.23 -11.22 -18.85
C PRO A 130 1.71 -11.21 -17.40
N LEU A 131 0.81 -11.05 -16.42
CA LEU A 131 1.17 -11.03 -15.01
C LEU A 131 1.62 -12.40 -14.50
N VAL A 132 0.92 -13.48 -14.88
CA VAL A 132 1.34 -14.85 -14.52
C VAL A 132 2.69 -15.18 -15.12
N PHE A 133 2.89 -14.84 -16.40
CA PHE A 133 4.15 -15.11 -17.07
C PHE A 133 5.31 -14.31 -16.45
N LEU A 134 5.10 -13.03 -16.14
CA LEU A 134 6.11 -12.23 -15.43
C LEU A 134 6.46 -12.84 -14.07
N TRP A 135 5.46 -13.26 -13.30
CA TRP A 135 5.69 -13.88 -12.00
C TRP A 135 6.46 -15.21 -12.12
N LEU A 136 6.09 -16.08 -13.07
CA LEU A 136 6.82 -17.32 -13.33
C LEU A 136 8.25 -17.06 -13.82
N PHE A 137 8.44 -16.00 -14.61
CA PHE A 137 9.76 -15.59 -15.09
C PHE A 137 10.66 -15.15 -13.93
N TRP A 138 10.16 -14.29 -13.04
CA TRP A 138 10.90 -13.90 -11.83
C TRP A 138 11.18 -15.10 -10.92
N LEU A 139 10.21 -16.00 -10.76
CA LEU A 139 10.41 -17.22 -9.99
C LEU A 139 11.54 -18.09 -10.57
N ALA A 140 11.60 -18.24 -11.90
CA ALA A 140 12.66 -18.97 -12.58
C ALA A 140 14.03 -18.26 -12.46
N LEU A 141 14.06 -16.93 -12.54
CA LEU A 141 15.28 -16.14 -12.33
C LEU A 141 15.85 -16.33 -10.92
N ASP A 142 14.97 -16.29 -9.90
CA ASP A 142 15.38 -16.48 -8.51
C ASP A 142 15.86 -17.93 -8.26
N PHE A 143 15.12 -18.94 -8.73
CA PHE A 143 15.51 -20.34 -8.55
C PHE A 143 16.78 -20.74 -9.29
N SER A 144 17.06 -20.12 -10.44
CA SER A 144 18.30 -20.38 -11.18
C SER A 144 19.52 -19.69 -10.57
N GLY A 145 19.33 -18.81 -9.57
CA GLY A 145 20.39 -17.97 -9.03
C GLY A 145 20.82 -16.83 -9.96
N LEU A 146 20.15 -16.65 -11.11
CA LEU A 146 20.51 -15.64 -12.10
C LEU A 146 20.27 -14.23 -11.57
N THR A 147 19.23 -14.03 -10.74
CA THR A 147 19.00 -12.77 -10.03
C THR A 147 20.24 -12.38 -9.23
N SER A 148 20.73 -13.27 -8.36
CA SER A 148 21.91 -13.05 -7.52
C SER A 148 23.17 -12.80 -8.36
N TRP A 149 23.39 -13.60 -9.39
CA TRP A 149 24.55 -13.43 -10.29
C TRP A 149 24.55 -12.08 -11.01
N LEU A 150 23.38 -11.61 -11.48
CA LEU A 150 23.26 -10.29 -12.12
C LEU A 150 23.53 -9.16 -11.14
N PHE A 151 23.05 -9.29 -9.89
CA PHE A 151 23.37 -8.33 -8.83
C PHE A 151 24.86 -8.32 -8.51
N GLU A 152 25.52 -9.47 -8.41
CA GLU A 152 26.98 -9.51 -8.18
C GLU A 152 27.77 -8.88 -9.33
N LEU A 153 27.32 -9.05 -10.58
CA LEU A 153 27.95 -8.44 -11.74
C LEU A 153 27.82 -6.91 -11.72
N TRP A 154 26.65 -6.41 -11.35
CA TRP A 154 26.37 -4.98 -11.29
C TRP A 154 25.29 -4.68 -10.25
N ASN A 155 25.71 -4.29 -9.05
CA ASN A 155 24.83 -3.78 -8.00
C ASN A 155 25.03 -2.28 -7.83
N PRO A 156 24.57 -1.42 -8.77
CA PRO A 156 24.68 0.01 -8.60
C PRO A 156 23.75 0.43 -7.46
N TYR A 157 24.30 0.48 -6.26
CA TYR A 157 23.66 1.04 -5.10
C TYR A 157 22.40 0.29 -4.63
N ASP A 158 22.37 -1.03 -4.66
CA ASP A 158 21.32 -1.84 -4.01
C ASP A 158 19.90 -1.54 -4.51
N VAL A 159 19.72 -1.49 -5.84
CA VAL A 159 18.43 -1.15 -6.50
C VAL A 159 17.89 -2.28 -7.37
N ASP A 160 16.55 -2.34 -7.52
CA ASP A 160 15.82 -3.43 -8.19
C ASP A 160 15.83 -3.40 -9.72
N TRP A 161 16.98 -3.07 -10.31
CA TRP A 161 17.12 -2.92 -11.76
C TRP A 161 16.90 -4.24 -12.50
N VAL A 162 17.25 -5.38 -11.90
CA VAL A 162 17.01 -6.72 -12.49
C VAL A 162 15.51 -6.96 -12.64
N ALA A 163 14.71 -6.62 -11.63
CA ALA A 163 13.26 -6.76 -11.67
C ALA A 163 12.64 -5.84 -12.74
N ALA A 164 13.05 -4.57 -12.80
CA ALA A 164 12.57 -3.64 -13.81
C ALA A 164 13.00 -4.02 -15.23
N GLY A 165 14.27 -4.40 -15.43
CA GLY A 165 14.81 -4.81 -16.72
C GLY A 165 14.17 -6.08 -17.26
N SER A 166 14.01 -7.11 -16.42
CA SER A 166 13.30 -8.34 -16.77
C SER A 166 11.82 -8.08 -17.06
N ALA A 167 11.14 -7.22 -16.30
CA ALA A 167 9.76 -6.84 -16.58
C ALA A 167 9.62 -6.12 -17.93
N ALA A 168 10.54 -5.24 -18.29
CA ALA A 168 10.57 -4.61 -19.61
C ALA A 168 10.77 -5.64 -20.73
N LEU A 169 11.73 -6.56 -20.55
CA LEU A 169 12.01 -7.63 -21.52
C LEU A 169 10.79 -8.53 -21.74
N VAL A 170 10.22 -9.07 -20.66
CA VAL A 170 9.03 -9.94 -20.71
C VAL A 170 7.86 -9.21 -21.37
N SER A 171 7.62 -7.96 -20.98
CA SER A 171 6.55 -7.15 -21.57
C SER A 171 6.76 -6.95 -23.07
N LEU A 172 7.99 -6.68 -23.51
CA LEU A 172 8.31 -6.53 -24.93
C LEU A 172 8.15 -7.83 -25.72
N MET A 173 8.57 -8.96 -25.14
CA MET A 173 8.40 -10.29 -25.76
C MET A 173 6.93 -10.64 -25.96
N LEU A 174 6.10 -10.46 -24.91
CA LEU A 174 4.68 -10.74 -24.99
C LEU A 174 3.92 -9.74 -25.87
N TYR A 175 4.32 -8.47 -25.85
CA TYR A 175 3.80 -7.44 -26.75
C TYR A 175 4.00 -7.84 -28.22
N ARG A 176 5.17 -8.38 -28.59
CA ARG A 176 5.45 -8.85 -29.95
C ARG A 176 4.78 -10.18 -30.30
N ALA A 177 4.43 -10.98 -29.30
CA ALA A 177 3.88 -12.31 -29.52
C ALA A 177 2.40 -12.29 -29.96
N ARG A 178 1.57 -11.42 -29.35
CA ARG A 178 0.12 -11.37 -29.62
C ARG A 178 -0.46 -9.97 -29.48
N SER A 179 -1.34 -9.59 -30.42
CA SER A 179 -2.06 -8.31 -30.41
C SER A 179 -2.93 -8.09 -29.17
N ASP A 180 -3.49 -9.17 -28.61
CA ASP A 180 -4.31 -9.13 -27.39
C ASP A 180 -3.53 -8.59 -26.17
N PHE A 181 -2.19 -8.71 -26.20
CA PHE A 181 -1.31 -8.29 -25.11
C PHE A 181 -0.76 -6.87 -25.29
N HIS A 182 -1.07 -6.18 -26.39
CA HIS A 182 -0.53 -4.84 -26.66
C HIS A 182 -0.85 -3.84 -25.55
N ALA A 183 -2.09 -3.78 -25.09
CA ALA A 183 -2.51 -2.86 -24.05
C ALA A 183 -1.85 -3.17 -22.68
N PRO A 184 -1.97 -4.40 -22.11
CA PRO A 184 -1.37 -4.69 -20.81
C PRO A 184 0.15 -4.64 -20.82
N CYS A 185 0.80 -5.21 -21.85
CA CYS A 185 2.26 -5.16 -21.95
C CYS A 185 2.76 -3.75 -22.27
N GLY A 186 1.98 -2.92 -22.96
CA GLY A 186 2.28 -1.51 -23.17
C GLY A 186 2.38 -0.74 -21.86
N LEU A 187 1.41 -0.94 -20.95
CA LEU A 187 1.46 -0.35 -19.61
C LEU A 187 2.66 -0.89 -18.81
N MET A 188 2.82 -2.22 -18.73
CA MET A 188 3.92 -2.83 -17.99
C MET A 188 5.29 -2.37 -18.49
N LEU A 189 5.47 -2.30 -19.81
CA LEU A 189 6.69 -1.78 -20.42
C LEU A 189 6.93 -0.32 -20.05
N ARG A 190 5.90 0.55 -20.12
CA ARG A 190 6.02 1.96 -19.73
C ARG A 190 6.42 2.13 -18.27
N LEU A 191 5.81 1.36 -17.35
CA LEU A 191 6.16 1.40 -15.92
C LEU A 191 7.60 0.94 -15.69
N ALA A 192 8.01 -0.18 -16.32
CA ALA A 192 9.36 -0.72 -16.21
C ALA A 192 10.42 0.24 -16.80
N THR A 193 10.17 0.80 -17.98
CA THR A 193 11.05 1.81 -18.59
C THR A 193 11.08 3.10 -17.78
N GLY A 194 9.95 3.50 -17.20
CA GLY A 194 9.85 4.63 -16.30
C GLY A 194 10.77 4.44 -15.10
N TRP A 195 10.71 3.27 -14.47
CA TRP A 195 11.59 2.92 -13.35
C TRP A 195 13.07 3.03 -13.74
N LEU A 196 13.48 2.40 -14.85
CA LEU A 196 14.87 2.42 -15.31
C LEU A 196 15.37 3.83 -15.63
N LEU A 197 14.55 4.64 -16.32
CA LEU A 197 14.88 6.02 -16.65
C LEU A 197 14.93 6.91 -15.40
N GLY A 198 14.02 6.71 -14.45
CA GLY A 198 14.00 7.45 -13.18
C GLY A 198 15.29 7.24 -12.39
N PHE A 199 15.69 5.98 -12.21
CA PHE A 199 16.95 5.64 -11.56
C PHE A 199 18.17 6.18 -12.33
N PHE A 200 18.23 5.95 -13.64
CA PHE A 200 19.34 6.41 -14.48
C PHE A 200 19.51 7.93 -14.40
N LEU A 201 18.44 8.70 -14.61
CA LEU A 201 18.51 10.16 -14.63
C LEU A 201 18.78 10.75 -13.25
N LEU A 202 18.02 10.37 -12.23
CA LEU A 202 18.11 11.00 -10.92
C LEU A 202 19.37 10.56 -10.17
N THR A 203 19.72 9.28 -10.22
CA THR A 203 20.81 8.74 -9.40
C THR A 203 22.13 8.68 -10.16
N LEU A 204 22.16 8.18 -11.41
CA LEU A 204 23.41 8.02 -12.15
C LEU A 204 23.87 9.32 -12.85
N VAL A 205 22.95 10.06 -13.47
CA VAL A 205 23.29 11.31 -14.17
C VAL A 205 23.37 12.50 -13.21
N LEU A 206 22.36 12.70 -12.37
CA LEU A 206 22.30 13.86 -11.46
C LEU A 206 22.98 13.62 -10.09
N GLY A 207 23.41 12.39 -9.79
CA GLY A 207 24.09 12.08 -8.53
C GLY A 207 23.20 12.24 -7.29
N LEU A 208 21.87 12.22 -7.42
CA LEU A 208 20.95 12.41 -6.30
C LEU A 208 20.84 11.12 -5.48
N ARG A 209 21.55 11.12 -4.35
CA ARG A 209 21.58 10.04 -3.36
C ARG A 209 20.74 10.43 -2.14
N MET A 210 19.58 9.82 -1.96
CA MET A 210 18.71 10.10 -0.81
C MET A 210 19.08 9.25 0.39
N THR A 211 19.41 7.98 0.18
CA THR A 211 19.53 7.00 1.27
C THR A 211 20.91 6.34 1.46
N PRO A 212 22.06 6.92 1.04
CA PRO A 212 23.35 6.24 1.14
C PRO A 212 23.68 5.81 2.59
N PRO A 213 24.24 4.60 2.81
CA PRO A 213 24.67 3.60 1.83
C PRO A 213 23.56 2.65 1.32
N ARG A 214 22.29 2.86 1.72
CA ARG A 214 21.15 2.06 1.25
C ARG A 214 20.76 2.41 -0.20
N GLY A 215 19.88 1.59 -0.76
CA GLY A 215 19.45 1.72 -2.14
C GLY A 215 18.43 2.80 -2.44
N ASP A 216 18.65 3.45 -3.58
CA ASP A 216 17.88 4.60 -4.06
C ASP A 216 16.74 4.21 -5.00
N ASN A 217 16.01 3.13 -4.67
CA ASN A 217 14.82 2.67 -5.39
C ASN A 217 13.73 3.76 -5.52
N TRP A 218 13.77 4.80 -4.68
CA TRP A 218 12.88 5.96 -4.78
C TRP A 218 12.97 6.65 -6.14
N ALA A 219 14.16 6.71 -6.74
CA ALA A 219 14.37 7.33 -8.03
C ALA A 219 13.64 6.57 -9.14
N GLY A 220 13.69 5.23 -9.09
CA GLY A 220 12.90 4.38 -9.97
C GLY A 220 11.39 4.56 -9.75
N CYS A 221 10.94 4.62 -8.49
CA CYS A 221 9.54 4.89 -8.17
C CYS A 221 9.02 6.24 -8.70
N VAL A 222 9.84 7.30 -8.69
CA VAL A 222 9.47 8.57 -9.34
C VAL A 222 9.16 8.32 -10.82
N GLY A 223 10.01 7.57 -11.50
CA GLY A 223 9.79 7.19 -12.90
C GLY A 223 8.53 6.36 -13.14
N VAL A 224 8.23 5.39 -12.26
CA VAL A 224 6.97 4.60 -12.30
C VAL A 224 5.75 5.51 -12.16
N LEU A 225 5.76 6.42 -11.18
CA LEU A 225 4.65 7.34 -10.96
C LEU A 225 4.45 8.26 -12.17
N LEU A 226 5.51 8.81 -12.74
CA LEU A 226 5.44 9.66 -13.94
C LEU A 226 4.90 8.88 -15.15
N ALA A 227 5.35 7.64 -15.36
CA ALA A 227 4.84 6.77 -16.42
C ALA A 227 3.35 6.44 -16.22
N LEU A 228 2.91 6.17 -14.99
CA LEU A 228 1.51 5.95 -14.66
C LEU A 228 0.67 7.20 -14.90
N ILE A 229 1.11 8.37 -14.45
CA ILE A 229 0.41 9.64 -14.70
C ILE A 229 0.32 9.92 -16.20
N TYR A 230 1.38 9.66 -16.95
CA TYR A 230 1.38 9.80 -18.41
C TYR A 230 0.32 8.89 -19.03
N GLU A 231 0.27 7.61 -18.66
CA GLU A 231 -0.75 6.68 -19.15
C GLU A 231 -2.17 7.18 -18.85
N LEU A 232 -2.44 7.53 -17.59
CA LEU A 232 -3.76 7.97 -17.17
C LEU A 232 -4.18 9.26 -17.89
N ARG A 233 -3.23 10.14 -18.24
CA ARG A 233 -3.50 11.32 -19.06
C ARG A 233 -3.82 10.97 -20.50
N GLN A 234 -3.12 10.00 -21.09
CA GLN A 234 -3.40 9.54 -22.46
C GLN A 234 -4.78 8.88 -22.57
N GLN A 235 -5.16 8.13 -21.55
CA GLN A 235 -6.51 7.55 -21.44
C GLN A 235 -7.58 8.58 -21.02
N GLN A 236 -7.18 9.84 -20.79
CA GLN A 236 -8.03 10.89 -20.22
C GLN A 236 -8.73 10.50 -18.90
N ASN A 237 -8.21 9.51 -18.17
CA ASN A 237 -8.82 8.97 -16.96
C ASN A 237 -8.64 9.92 -15.77
N ARG A 238 -9.48 10.97 -15.73
CA ARG A 238 -9.45 12.04 -14.73
C ARG A 238 -9.81 11.53 -13.34
N ALA A 239 -10.72 10.56 -13.25
CA ALA A 239 -11.06 9.90 -11.99
C ALA A 239 -9.83 9.20 -11.38
N ALA A 240 -9.10 8.39 -12.15
CA ALA A 240 -7.89 7.74 -11.65
C ALA A 240 -6.78 8.74 -11.29
N LEU A 241 -6.57 9.79 -12.09
CA LEU A 241 -5.62 10.86 -11.75
C LEU A 241 -5.98 11.56 -10.43
N ARG A 242 -7.27 11.79 -10.19
CA ARG A 242 -7.75 12.35 -8.93
C ARG A 242 -7.38 11.45 -7.76
N TRP A 243 -7.70 10.15 -7.84
CA TRP A 243 -7.43 9.21 -6.76
C TRP A 243 -5.93 9.02 -6.52
N CYS A 244 -5.14 8.94 -7.59
CA CYS A 244 -3.67 8.99 -7.56
C CYS A 244 -3.17 10.23 -6.81
N GLY A 245 -3.75 11.41 -7.03
CA GLY A 245 -3.38 12.64 -6.33
C GLY A 245 -3.72 12.64 -4.84
N TYR A 246 -4.87 12.05 -4.45
CA TYR A 246 -5.19 11.83 -3.03
C TYR A 246 -4.17 10.88 -2.37
N GLY A 247 -3.86 9.76 -3.03
CA GLY A 247 -2.84 8.84 -2.56
C GLY A 247 -1.48 9.51 -2.40
N PHE A 248 -1.07 10.32 -3.39
CA PHE A 248 0.19 11.07 -3.35
C PHE A 248 0.24 12.05 -2.16
N LEU A 249 -0.79 12.88 -2.00
CA LEU A 249 -0.79 13.88 -0.94
C LEU A 249 -0.83 13.24 0.46
N PHE A 250 -1.77 12.32 0.69
CA PHE A 250 -1.97 11.74 2.03
C PHE A 250 -0.96 10.66 2.37
N GLY A 251 -0.37 10.00 1.38
CA GLY A 251 0.84 9.20 1.58
C GLY A 251 1.98 10.07 2.09
N GLY A 252 2.28 11.20 1.43
CA GLY A 252 3.36 12.09 1.86
C GLY A 252 3.10 12.72 3.23
N LEU A 253 1.89 13.27 3.44
CA LEU A 253 1.50 13.84 4.74
C LEU A 253 1.53 12.80 5.86
N GLY A 254 1.10 11.57 5.59
CA GLY A 254 1.12 10.51 6.58
C GLY A 254 2.54 10.21 7.06
N PHE A 255 3.51 10.14 6.16
CA PHE A 255 4.88 9.78 6.55
C PHE A 255 5.54 10.94 7.28
N LEU A 256 5.35 12.16 6.77
CA LEU A 256 5.85 13.38 7.38
C LEU A 256 5.31 13.57 8.81
N LEU A 257 3.99 13.45 9.02
CA LEU A 257 3.37 13.60 10.34
C LEU A 257 3.65 12.40 11.24
N GLY A 258 3.72 11.20 10.67
CA GLY A 258 4.13 9.99 11.37
C GLY A 258 5.50 10.15 11.99
N ASP A 259 6.50 10.57 11.19
CA ASP A 259 7.86 10.74 11.67
C ASP A 259 8.01 11.94 12.60
N PHE A 260 7.20 12.98 12.45
CA PHE A 260 7.16 14.05 13.44
C PHE A 260 6.80 13.51 14.83
N VAL A 261 5.76 12.69 14.93
CA VAL A 261 5.38 12.04 16.19
C VAL A 261 6.48 11.07 16.67
N ASN A 262 7.14 10.36 15.74
CA ASN A 262 8.30 9.52 16.04
C ASN A 262 9.41 10.33 16.74
N MET A 263 9.78 11.48 16.17
CA MET A 263 10.84 12.34 16.69
C MET A 263 10.47 12.90 18.06
N LEU A 264 9.27 13.45 18.22
CA LEU A 264 8.81 13.99 19.51
C LEU A 264 8.83 12.92 20.60
N GLY A 265 8.42 11.70 20.26
CA GLY A 265 8.43 10.55 21.14
C GLY A 265 9.85 10.09 21.51
N ARG A 266 10.72 9.92 20.53
CA ARG A 266 12.12 9.51 20.75
C ARG A 266 12.93 10.55 21.51
N ALA A 267 12.65 11.84 21.28
CA ALA A 267 13.21 12.96 22.02
C ALA A 267 12.73 13.02 23.48
N GLN A 268 11.66 12.29 23.83
CA GLN A 268 10.96 12.44 25.11
C GLN A 268 10.65 13.91 25.40
N TRP A 269 10.12 14.62 24.37
CA TRP A 269 9.77 16.03 24.46
C TRP A 269 8.99 16.31 25.74
N SER A 270 9.25 17.43 26.43
CA SER A 270 8.81 17.68 27.81
C SER A 270 7.33 17.37 28.09
N ILE A 271 6.43 17.60 27.12
CA ILE A 271 5.01 17.23 27.24
C ILE A 271 4.80 15.72 27.17
N ILE A 272 5.44 15.02 26.24
CA ILE A 272 5.32 13.55 26.06
C ILE A 272 6.05 12.81 27.19
N GLY A 273 7.29 13.24 27.48
CA GLY A 273 8.12 12.66 28.54
C GLY A 273 7.51 12.83 29.94
N ALA A 274 6.60 13.78 30.15
CA ALA A 274 5.91 13.94 31.44
C ALA A 274 4.94 12.78 31.76
N TRP A 275 4.50 11.99 30.77
CA TRP A 275 3.52 10.92 30.97
C TRP A 275 4.20 9.55 31.01
N PRO A 276 4.25 8.86 32.16
CA PRO A 276 4.90 7.54 32.27
C PRO A 276 4.33 6.48 31.31
N VAL A 277 3.07 6.62 30.90
CA VAL A 277 2.42 5.72 29.94
C VAL A 277 3.02 5.83 28.53
N LEU A 278 3.57 7.00 28.15
CA LEU A 278 4.16 7.29 26.85
C LEU A 278 5.67 7.01 26.80
N GLN A 279 6.34 6.88 27.94
CA GLN A 279 7.75 6.56 27.98
C GLN A 279 8.02 5.10 27.56
N GLY A 280 9.11 4.87 26.81
CA GLY A 280 9.58 3.52 26.44
C GLY A 280 8.73 2.80 25.39
N LEU A 281 7.92 3.53 24.62
CA LEU A 281 7.16 2.97 23.49
C LEU A 281 8.04 2.80 22.25
N ASP A 282 7.67 1.85 21.39
CA ASP A 282 8.27 1.70 20.05
C ASP A 282 7.70 2.77 19.10
N TYR A 283 8.19 4.00 19.22
CA TYR A 283 7.75 5.13 18.41
C TYR A 283 7.93 4.94 16.90
N TRP A 284 8.86 4.07 16.49
CA TRP A 284 9.00 3.70 15.09
C TRP A 284 7.76 2.97 14.60
N LYS A 285 7.28 1.99 15.37
CA LYS A 285 6.08 1.24 15.02
C LYS A 285 4.82 2.11 15.03
N TRP A 286 4.72 3.01 16.01
CA TRP A 286 3.62 3.98 16.07
C TRP A 286 3.62 4.93 14.87
N MET A 287 4.80 5.36 14.41
CA MET A 287 4.94 6.12 13.19
C MET A 287 4.45 5.35 11.97
N GLU A 288 4.81 4.07 11.83
CA GLU A 288 4.34 3.24 10.72
C GLU A 288 2.80 3.10 10.72
N GLN A 289 2.20 2.89 11.89
CA GLN A 289 0.75 2.84 12.05
C GLN A 289 0.06 4.19 11.75
N LEU A 290 0.65 5.31 12.20
CA LEU A 290 0.11 6.64 11.96
C LEU A 290 0.23 7.04 10.48
N PHE A 291 1.36 6.69 9.85
CA PHE A 291 1.55 6.84 8.42
C PHE A 291 0.47 6.08 7.64
N GLY A 292 0.26 4.80 7.97
CA GLY A 292 -0.81 3.99 7.38
C GLY A 292 -2.19 4.62 7.61
N LEU A 293 -2.47 5.09 8.83
CA LEU A 293 -3.75 5.70 9.20
C LEU A 293 -4.09 6.91 8.32
N ILE A 294 -3.17 7.88 8.20
CA ILE A 294 -3.40 9.11 7.42
C ILE A 294 -3.51 8.80 5.93
N MET A 295 -2.66 7.92 5.40
CA MET A 295 -2.71 7.50 4.01
C MET A 295 -4.04 6.79 3.70
N GLY A 296 -4.46 5.84 4.54
CA GLY A 296 -5.73 5.13 4.42
C GLY A 296 -6.94 6.07 4.46
N ALA A 297 -6.94 7.03 5.39
CA ALA A 297 -7.97 8.07 5.47
C ALA A 297 -8.05 8.89 4.17
N GLY A 298 -6.91 9.27 3.61
CA GLY A 298 -6.83 10.00 2.34
C GLY A 298 -7.33 9.20 1.14
N ILE A 299 -7.01 7.91 1.07
CA ILE A 299 -7.51 7.00 0.03
C ILE A 299 -9.04 6.85 0.13
N GLY A 300 -9.55 6.65 1.34
CA GLY A 300 -11.00 6.60 1.62
C GLY A 300 -11.71 7.90 1.25
N TRP A 301 -11.12 9.04 1.60
CA TRP A 301 -11.64 10.36 1.22
C TRP A 301 -11.64 10.56 -0.31
N GLY A 302 -10.57 10.15 -0.99
CA GLY A 302 -10.51 10.15 -2.45
C GLY A 302 -11.65 9.35 -3.08
N ALA A 303 -11.89 8.13 -2.58
CA ALA A 303 -12.96 7.26 -3.04
C ALA A 303 -14.36 7.85 -2.76
N GLN A 304 -14.56 8.46 -1.58
CA GLN A 304 -15.80 9.15 -1.23
C GLN A 304 -16.13 10.27 -2.22
N THR A 305 -15.13 10.92 -2.82
CA THR A 305 -15.40 11.95 -3.84
C THR A 305 -16.07 11.41 -5.11
N PHE A 306 -16.07 10.10 -5.34
CA PHE A 306 -16.76 9.45 -6.46
C PHE A 306 -18.25 9.20 -6.23
N ALA A 307 -18.81 9.62 -5.09
CA ALA A 307 -20.25 9.66 -4.85
C ALA A 307 -20.60 11.01 -4.19
N ARG A 308 -20.91 12.03 -5.00
CA ARG A 308 -21.17 13.40 -4.54
C ARG A 308 -22.65 13.76 -4.62
N GLN A 309 -23.18 14.33 -3.55
CA GLN A 309 -24.47 15.00 -3.58
C GLN A 309 -24.32 16.37 -4.23
N GLN A 310 -25.25 16.75 -5.11
CA GLN A 310 -25.33 18.14 -5.55
C GLN A 310 -25.84 19.04 -4.41
N THR A 311 -25.13 20.14 -4.17
CA THR A 311 -25.71 21.31 -3.51
C THR A 311 -26.56 22.04 -4.52
N THR A 312 -27.88 21.86 -4.47
CA THR A 312 -28.79 22.76 -5.17
C THR A 312 -28.60 24.16 -4.59
N SER A 313 -28.19 25.11 -5.42
CA SER A 313 -28.27 26.53 -5.10
C SER A 313 -29.74 26.90 -5.01
N GLY A 314 -30.27 26.95 -3.78
CA GLY A 314 -31.66 27.32 -3.51
C GLY A 314 -31.95 27.17 -2.03
N SER A 315 -32.33 28.27 -1.38
CA SER A 315 -32.63 28.42 0.04
C SER A 315 -33.90 27.69 0.52
N ASP A 316 -34.55 26.91 -0.34
CA ASP A 316 -35.84 26.28 -0.02
C ASP A 316 -35.77 24.76 -0.12
N GLN A 317 -35.42 24.08 0.97
CA GLN A 317 -35.81 22.69 1.18
C GLN A 317 -36.08 22.43 2.67
N GLY A 318 -37.37 22.39 3.04
CA GLY A 318 -37.84 21.78 4.28
C GLY A 318 -37.71 20.25 4.24
N GLU A 319 -38.03 19.58 5.36
CA GLU A 319 -37.85 18.13 5.60
C GLU A 319 -38.50 17.20 4.55
N ASN A 320 -39.39 17.71 3.67
CA ASN A 320 -40.14 16.93 2.67
C ASN A 320 -39.70 17.17 1.20
N GLY A 321 -38.53 17.77 0.95
CA GLY A 321 -38.01 17.94 -0.41
C GLY A 321 -37.61 16.62 -1.10
N PRO A 322 -37.60 16.55 -2.45
CA PRO A 322 -37.12 15.37 -3.16
C PRO A 322 -35.65 15.07 -2.77
N PRO A 323 -35.25 13.79 -2.72
CA PRO A 323 -33.90 13.42 -2.32
C PRO A 323 -32.86 14.10 -3.22
N ARG A 324 -31.84 14.71 -2.60
CA ARG A 324 -30.76 15.38 -3.33
C ARG A 324 -30.13 14.42 -4.34
N PRO A 325 -29.99 14.80 -5.61
CA PRO A 325 -29.41 13.93 -6.62
C PRO A 325 -27.96 13.61 -6.25
N ILE A 326 -27.64 12.31 -6.22
CA ILE A 326 -26.29 11.79 -6.01
C ILE A 326 -25.74 11.47 -7.39
N ILE A 327 -24.62 12.11 -7.72
CA ILE A 327 -23.87 11.81 -8.93
C ILE A 327 -22.66 10.95 -8.57
N ALA A 328 -22.59 9.77 -9.17
CA ALA A 328 -21.52 8.82 -8.95
C ALA A 328 -20.58 8.70 -10.16
N LEU A 329 -19.35 8.24 -9.92
CA LEU A 329 -18.50 7.75 -11.02
C LEU A 329 -19.23 6.63 -11.77
N ALA A 330 -19.30 6.68 -13.10
CA ALA A 330 -19.95 5.65 -13.90
C ALA A 330 -19.41 4.25 -13.56
N ALA A 331 -20.31 3.27 -13.45
CA ALA A 331 -19.91 1.90 -13.20
C ALA A 331 -19.05 1.39 -14.38
N PRO A 332 -17.90 0.76 -14.12
CA PRO A 332 -17.10 0.18 -15.19
C PRO A 332 -17.86 -0.98 -15.85
N GLN A 333 -17.68 -1.16 -17.17
CA GLN A 333 -18.41 -2.17 -17.93
C GLN A 333 -17.97 -3.59 -17.56
N GLU A 334 -18.92 -4.46 -17.24
CA GLU A 334 -18.75 -5.91 -17.07
C GLU A 334 -19.02 -6.63 -18.40
N ASP A 335 -18.22 -6.29 -19.42
CA ASP A 335 -18.38 -6.69 -20.83
C ASP A 335 -17.82 -8.09 -21.16
N ALA A 336 -17.20 -8.76 -20.18
CA ALA A 336 -16.62 -10.09 -20.33
C ALA A 336 -16.87 -10.93 -19.08
N GLU A 337 -16.84 -12.26 -19.25
CA GLU A 337 -16.98 -13.16 -18.11
C GLU A 337 -15.79 -13.07 -17.14
N SER A 338 -16.10 -12.96 -15.86
CA SER A 338 -15.13 -12.99 -14.77
C SER A 338 -14.55 -14.40 -14.59
N ARG A 339 -13.34 -14.65 -15.10
CA ARG A 339 -12.71 -15.99 -14.97
C ARG A 339 -11.22 -15.95 -14.60
N GLY A 340 -10.39 -15.19 -15.30
CA GLY A 340 -8.93 -15.24 -15.15
C GLY A 340 -8.45 -14.46 -13.93
N MET A 341 -8.63 -13.15 -13.97
CA MET A 341 -8.08 -12.23 -12.97
C MET A 341 -8.60 -12.46 -11.55
N ASN A 342 -9.88 -12.82 -11.39
CA ASN A 342 -10.41 -13.11 -10.05
C ASN A 342 -9.79 -14.38 -9.48
N PHE A 343 -9.64 -15.42 -10.30
CA PHE A 343 -9.08 -16.69 -9.84
C PHE A 343 -7.60 -16.54 -9.47
N ILE A 344 -6.82 -15.89 -10.33
CA ILE A 344 -5.40 -15.60 -10.06
C ILE A 344 -5.24 -14.62 -8.90
N GLY A 345 -6.10 -13.60 -8.81
CA GLY A 345 -6.13 -12.69 -7.68
C GLY A 345 -6.37 -13.41 -6.34
N LEU A 346 -7.29 -14.38 -6.28
CA LEU A 346 -7.52 -15.18 -5.06
C LEU A 346 -6.31 -16.06 -4.72
N ILE A 347 -5.73 -16.76 -5.71
CA ILE A 347 -4.51 -17.55 -5.49
C ILE A 347 -3.39 -16.65 -4.96
N PHE A 348 -3.22 -15.47 -5.57
CA PHE A 348 -2.20 -14.54 -5.15
C PHE A 348 -2.43 -14.04 -3.72
N LEU A 349 -3.63 -13.56 -3.41
CA LEU A 349 -3.96 -12.95 -2.11
C LEU A 349 -3.98 -13.96 -0.95
N LEU A 350 -4.39 -15.21 -1.21
CA LEU A 350 -4.61 -16.20 -0.15
C LEU A 350 -3.54 -17.30 -0.08
N ILE A 351 -2.66 -17.41 -1.08
CA ILE A 351 -1.57 -18.40 -1.09
C ILE A 351 -0.22 -17.71 -1.27
N VAL A 352 0.00 -17.00 -2.38
CA VAL A 352 1.32 -16.42 -2.70
C VAL A 352 1.73 -15.34 -1.70
N LEU A 353 0.81 -14.43 -1.37
CA LEU A 353 1.06 -13.30 -0.48
C LEU A 353 1.33 -13.75 0.96
N PRO A 354 0.53 -14.67 1.58
CA PRO A 354 0.85 -15.25 2.87
C PRO A 354 2.18 -15.99 2.85
N TRP A 355 2.47 -16.76 1.79
CA TRP A 355 3.76 -17.45 1.67
C TRP A 355 4.93 -16.47 1.73
N LYS A 356 4.92 -15.44 0.86
CA LYS A 356 5.99 -14.44 0.77
C LYS A 356 6.21 -13.63 2.06
N ASN A 357 5.21 -13.55 2.93
CA ASN A 357 5.34 -12.91 4.24
C ASN A 357 5.65 -13.90 5.37
N LEU A 358 4.77 -14.87 5.62
CA LEU A 358 4.76 -15.68 6.83
C LEU A 358 5.87 -16.73 6.89
N HIS A 359 6.47 -17.12 5.75
CA HIS A 359 7.65 -18.00 5.76
C HIS A 359 8.84 -17.37 6.52
N LYS A 360 8.90 -16.03 6.60
CA LYS A 360 9.93 -15.31 7.37
C LYS A 360 9.85 -15.61 8.87
N ASN A 361 8.68 -15.96 9.39
CA ASN A 361 8.54 -16.36 10.79
C ASN A 361 9.26 -17.68 11.05
N VAL A 362 9.14 -18.65 10.13
CA VAL A 362 9.81 -19.94 10.27
C VAL A 362 11.32 -19.77 10.34
N PHE A 363 11.90 -18.94 9.45
CA PHE A 363 13.32 -18.62 9.50
C PHE A 363 13.73 -17.97 10.82
N ARG A 364 12.97 -16.98 11.29
CA ARG A 364 13.23 -16.32 12.59
C ARG A 364 13.13 -17.27 13.77
N TRP A 365 12.15 -18.17 13.76
CA TRP A 365 11.98 -19.16 14.83
C TRP A 365 13.16 -20.12 14.88
N GLN A 366 13.71 -20.51 13.73
CA GLN A 366 14.91 -21.33 13.68
C GLN A 366 16.16 -20.57 14.13
N GLU A 367 16.37 -19.34 13.63
CA GLU A 367 17.49 -18.49 14.07
C GLU A 367 17.47 -18.23 15.58
N ALA A 368 16.27 -18.14 16.18
CA ALA A 368 16.08 -17.95 17.61
C ALA A 368 16.09 -19.26 18.43
N GLY A 369 16.22 -20.43 17.80
CA GLY A 369 16.23 -21.73 18.48
C GLY A 369 14.88 -22.14 19.09
N TRP A 370 13.76 -21.60 18.59
CA TRP A 370 12.40 -21.93 19.06
C TRP A 370 11.82 -23.19 18.40
N VAL A 371 12.48 -23.67 17.36
CA VAL A 371 12.11 -24.87 16.61
C VAL A 371 13.27 -25.87 16.72
N PRO A 372 12.98 -27.17 16.97
CA PRO A 372 14.03 -28.17 16.96
C PRO A 372 14.66 -28.29 15.56
N ASP A 373 15.99 -28.46 15.51
CA ASP A 373 16.70 -28.64 14.25
C ASP A 373 16.18 -29.87 13.47
N GLU A 374 15.83 -30.94 14.19
CA GLU A 374 15.34 -32.18 13.63
C GLU A 374 14.19 -32.76 14.47
N PHE A 375 13.20 -33.36 13.78
CA PHE A 375 12.18 -34.18 14.38
C PHE A 375 11.87 -35.37 13.45
N ALA A 376 11.94 -36.59 13.99
CA ALA A 376 11.67 -37.83 13.27
C ALA A 376 12.50 -38.02 11.97
N GLY A 377 13.80 -37.74 12.01
CA GLY A 377 14.68 -37.93 10.84
C GLY A 377 14.65 -36.77 9.84
N VAL A 378 13.89 -35.70 10.11
CA VAL A 378 13.58 -34.63 9.17
C VAL A 378 13.81 -33.27 9.81
N SER A 379 14.39 -32.33 9.05
CA SER A 379 14.64 -30.98 9.55
C SER A 379 13.37 -30.22 9.90
N GLY A 380 13.44 -29.35 10.93
CA GLY A 380 12.31 -28.49 11.32
C GLY A 380 11.78 -27.66 10.15
N MET A 381 12.66 -27.10 9.29
CA MET A 381 12.27 -26.37 8.08
C MET A 381 11.43 -27.22 7.12
N LEU A 382 11.81 -28.47 6.90
CA LEU A 382 11.09 -29.33 5.95
C LEU A 382 9.69 -29.66 6.47
N TRP A 383 9.52 -29.83 7.79
CA TRP A 383 8.19 -29.96 8.39
C TRP A 383 7.31 -28.73 8.14
N PHE A 384 7.84 -27.52 8.34
CA PHE A 384 7.09 -26.30 8.03
C PHE A 384 6.79 -26.14 6.53
N LEU A 385 7.70 -26.57 5.65
CA LEU A 385 7.45 -26.62 4.21
C LEU A 385 6.28 -27.56 3.88
N ILE A 386 6.25 -28.77 4.46
CA ILE A 386 5.16 -29.73 4.28
C ILE A 386 3.83 -29.13 4.75
N VAL A 387 3.79 -28.55 5.96
CA VAL A 387 2.60 -27.89 6.50
C VAL A 387 2.13 -26.76 5.57
N GLY A 388 3.05 -25.93 5.11
CA GLY A 388 2.75 -24.84 4.19
C GLY A 388 2.17 -25.33 2.86
N ILE A 389 2.71 -26.41 2.29
CA ILE A 389 2.18 -27.02 1.05
C ILE A 389 0.77 -27.56 1.29
N LEU A 390 0.54 -28.29 2.38
CA LEU A 390 -0.79 -28.83 2.70
C LEU A 390 -1.83 -27.73 2.89
N LEU A 391 -1.48 -26.65 3.60
CA LEU A 391 -2.35 -25.48 3.75
C LEU A 391 -2.64 -24.81 2.40
N SER A 392 -1.62 -24.67 1.54
CA SER A 392 -1.78 -24.09 0.20
C SER A 392 -2.71 -24.92 -0.68
N VAL A 393 -2.59 -26.26 -0.62
CA VAL A 393 -3.49 -27.18 -1.34
C VAL A 393 -4.92 -27.10 -0.80
N ALA A 394 -5.09 -26.99 0.52
CA ALA A 394 -6.40 -26.84 1.15
C ALA A 394 -7.09 -25.53 0.72
N VAL A 395 -6.38 -24.40 0.78
CA VAL A 395 -6.88 -23.10 0.32
C VAL A 395 -7.16 -23.10 -1.18
N GLY A 396 -6.28 -23.68 -2.00
CA GLY A 396 -6.49 -23.82 -3.44
C GLY A 396 -7.74 -24.65 -3.77
N SER A 397 -7.96 -25.74 -3.04
CA SER A 397 -9.15 -26.57 -3.15
C SER A 397 -10.42 -25.79 -2.77
N ALA A 398 -10.37 -25.00 -1.71
CA ALA A 398 -11.47 -24.14 -1.28
C ALA A 398 -11.80 -23.06 -2.34
N ILE A 399 -10.80 -22.44 -2.97
CA ILE A 399 -10.99 -21.48 -4.07
C ILE A 399 -11.69 -22.17 -5.26
N CYS A 400 -11.24 -23.37 -5.64
CA CYS A 400 -11.84 -24.16 -6.72
C CYS A 400 -13.31 -24.53 -6.43
N GLN A 401 -13.64 -24.94 -5.20
CA GLN A 401 -15.00 -25.25 -4.78
C GLN A 401 -15.89 -24.00 -4.70
N ALA A 402 -15.36 -22.88 -4.19
CA ALA A 402 -16.07 -21.61 -4.15
C ALA A 402 -16.46 -21.12 -5.55
N ARG A 403 -15.57 -21.32 -6.54
CA ARG A 403 -15.87 -21.00 -7.95
C ARG A 403 -17.01 -21.85 -8.51
N ARG A 404 -17.16 -23.09 -8.06
CA ARG A 404 -18.28 -23.99 -8.42
C ARG A 404 -19.55 -23.73 -7.62
N ARG A 405 -19.56 -22.72 -6.72
CA ARG A 405 -20.64 -22.43 -5.76
C ARG A 405 -20.99 -23.62 -4.85
N GLN A 406 -20.00 -24.47 -4.57
CA GLN A 406 -20.17 -25.69 -3.78
C GLN A 406 -19.69 -25.54 -2.32
N LEU A 407 -19.06 -24.42 -1.98
CA LEU A 407 -18.51 -24.20 -0.65
C LEU A 407 -19.50 -23.42 0.23
N ALA A 408 -20.16 -24.11 1.16
CA ALA A 408 -21.19 -23.55 2.05
C ALA A 408 -20.69 -22.39 2.92
N LEU A 409 -19.40 -22.34 3.23
CA LEU A 409 -18.79 -21.28 4.03
C LEU A 409 -18.77 -19.91 3.32
N ILE A 410 -18.83 -19.88 1.99
CA ILE A 410 -18.68 -18.64 1.22
C ILE A 410 -20.06 -18.01 0.98
N PRO A 411 -20.29 -16.75 1.40
CA PRO A 411 -21.56 -16.08 1.16
C PRO A 411 -21.90 -16.00 -0.33
N GLY A 412 -23.20 -16.10 -0.65
CA GLY A 412 -23.68 -15.99 -2.04
C GLY A 412 -23.58 -14.57 -2.59
N SER A 413 -23.61 -13.55 -1.73
CA SER A 413 -23.64 -12.16 -2.16
C SER A 413 -22.26 -11.54 -2.38
N ASN A 414 -22.18 -10.48 -3.19
CA ASN A 414 -20.92 -9.79 -3.47
C ASN A 414 -20.34 -9.12 -2.22
N LEU A 415 -21.20 -8.49 -1.41
CA LEU A 415 -20.81 -7.86 -0.17
C LEU A 415 -20.25 -8.90 0.81
N GLY A 416 -20.96 -10.01 1.02
CA GLY A 416 -20.52 -11.08 1.91
C GLY A 416 -19.16 -11.67 1.51
N ARG A 417 -18.93 -11.86 0.21
CA ARG A 417 -17.62 -12.32 -0.30
C ARG A 417 -16.51 -11.30 -0.06
N ALA A 418 -16.79 -10.01 -0.24
CA ALA A 418 -15.84 -8.94 0.04
C ALA A 418 -15.50 -8.85 1.54
N GLN A 419 -16.50 -8.96 2.42
CA GLN A 419 -16.32 -8.98 3.88
C GLN A 419 -15.45 -10.17 4.28
N TRP A 420 -15.73 -11.34 3.72
CA TRP A 420 -14.99 -12.56 4.03
C TRP A 420 -13.54 -12.50 3.57
N LEU A 421 -13.29 -12.01 2.36
CA LEU A 421 -11.93 -11.81 1.86
C LEU A 421 -11.14 -10.80 2.71
N PHE A 422 -11.77 -9.70 3.14
CA PHE A 422 -11.13 -8.73 4.04
C PHE A 422 -10.74 -9.36 5.38
N LEU A 423 -11.67 -10.06 6.02
CA LEU A 423 -11.45 -10.68 7.32
C LEU A 423 -10.39 -11.78 7.27
N LEU A 424 -10.37 -12.58 6.20
CA LEU A 424 -9.33 -13.60 5.99
C LEU A 424 -7.94 -12.98 5.89
N ILE A 425 -7.76 -11.96 5.05
CA ILE A 425 -6.45 -11.31 4.88
C ILE A 425 -6.03 -10.62 6.19
N LEU A 426 -6.95 -9.92 6.85
CA LEU A 426 -6.68 -9.23 8.11
C LEU A 426 -6.19 -10.20 9.18
N TRP A 427 -7.01 -11.20 9.53
CA TRP A 427 -6.73 -12.08 10.66
C TRP A 427 -5.59 -13.06 10.38
N MET A 428 -5.40 -13.50 9.12
CA MET A 428 -4.23 -14.28 8.75
C MET A 428 -2.93 -13.48 8.96
N SER A 429 -2.93 -12.19 8.60
CA SER A 429 -1.77 -11.33 8.78
C SER A 429 -1.49 -11.04 10.26
N LEU A 430 -2.53 -10.73 11.03
CA LEU A 430 -2.38 -10.46 12.47
C LEU A 430 -2.00 -11.70 13.26
N ALA A 431 -2.59 -12.86 12.97
CA ALA A 431 -2.19 -14.11 13.60
C ALA A 431 -0.74 -14.47 13.27
N GLY A 432 -0.34 -14.30 12.01
CA GLY A 432 1.05 -14.50 11.60
C GLY A 432 2.02 -13.58 12.35
N ASP A 433 1.73 -12.28 12.41
CA ASP A 433 2.54 -11.31 13.15
C ASP A 433 2.62 -11.61 14.65
N PHE A 434 1.48 -11.96 15.25
CA PHE A 434 1.41 -12.34 16.65
C PHE A 434 2.27 -13.55 16.96
N CYS A 435 2.20 -14.63 16.15
CA CYS A 435 3.05 -15.81 16.33
C CYS A 435 4.55 -15.49 16.20
N GLY A 436 4.92 -14.53 15.36
CA GLY A 436 6.31 -14.06 15.23
C GLY A 436 6.82 -13.29 16.45
N ASN A 437 5.93 -12.61 17.18
CA ASN A 437 6.28 -11.73 18.30
C ASN A 437 5.91 -12.29 19.68
N LEU A 438 5.18 -13.40 19.73
CA LEU A 438 4.67 -14.02 20.96
C LEU A 438 5.76 -14.22 22.03
N PRO A 439 6.96 -14.71 21.70
CA PRO A 439 8.01 -14.88 22.72
C PRO A 439 8.60 -13.58 23.27
N ARG A 440 8.30 -12.43 22.65
CA ARG A 440 8.83 -11.11 23.02
C ARG A 440 7.80 -10.23 23.73
N LEU A 441 6.63 -10.77 24.08
CA LEU A 441 5.55 -10.02 24.75
C LEU A 441 5.91 -9.52 26.15
N GLU A 442 6.96 -10.03 26.78
CA GLU A 442 7.48 -9.47 28.05
C GLU A 442 7.99 -8.03 27.87
N SER A 443 8.42 -7.65 26.66
CA SER A 443 8.80 -6.28 26.36
C SER A 443 7.57 -5.39 26.29
N ARG A 444 7.50 -4.38 27.17
CA ARG A 444 6.42 -3.38 27.17
C ARG A 444 6.17 -2.77 25.79
N ALA A 445 7.23 -2.48 25.05
CA ALA A 445 7.14 -1.89 23.71
C ALA A 445 6.41 -2.83 22.73
N VAL A 446 6.82 -4.10 22.69
CA VAL A 446 6.19 -5.12 21.84
C VAL A 446 4.75 -5.39 22.29
N PHE A 447 4.52 -5.51 23.59
CA PHE A 447 3.19 -5.76 24.17
C PHE A 447 2.17 -4.71 23.76
N VAL A 448 2.52 -3.43 23.90
CA VAL A 448 1.63 -2.31 23.56
C VAL A 448 1.33 -2.26 22.06
N VAL A 449 2.33 -2.53 21.21
CA VAL A 449 2.15 -2.64 19.76
C VAL A 449 1.17 -3.78 19.42
N GLN A 450 1.35 -4.96 20.02
CA GLN A 450 0.48 -6.09 19.74
C GLN A 450 -0.95 -5.80 20.19
N ILE A 451 -1.16 -5.19 21.37
CA ILE A 451 -2.49 -4.73 21.79
C ILE A 451 -3.10 -3.77 20.76
N SER A 452 -2.33 -2.81 20.27
CA SER A 452 -2.83 -1.85 19.27
C SER A 452 -3.28 -2.57 18.00
N PHE A 453 -2.55 -3.62 17.56
CA PHE A 453 -2.92 -4.41 16.38
C PHE A 453 -4.23 -5.17 16.58
N TRP A 454 -4.39 -5.83 17.73
CA TRP A 454 -5.62 -6.58 18.06
C TRP A 454 -6.84 -5.67 18.21
N ILE A 455 -6.70 -4.53 18.88
CA ILE A 455 -7.76 -3.52 18.99
C ILE A 455 -8.13 -2.99 17.60
N THR A 456 -7.15 -2.61 16.78
CA THR A 456 -7.41 -2.10 15.42
C THR A 456 -8.08 -3.16 14.55
N GLY A 457 -7.63 -4.42 14.63
CA GLY A 457 -8.24 -5.55 13.92
C GLY A 457 -9.68 -5.82 14.35
N ALA A 458 -9.98 -5.72 15.64
CA ALA A 458 -11.34 -5.84 16.18
C ALA A 458 -12.23 -4.69 15.68
N LEU A 459 -11.75 -3.44 15.72
CA LEU A 459 -12.50 -2.28 15.20
C LEU A 459 -12.77 -2.40 13.69
N CYS A 460 -11.78 -2.81 12.90
CA CYS A 460 -11.97 -3.13 11.49
C CYS A 460 -13.04 -4.20 11.30
N THR A 461 -12.98 -5.29 12.07
CA THR A 461 -13.97 -6.37 12.02
C THR A 461 -15.38 -5.85 12.33
N MET A 462 -15.53 -5.04 13.38
CA MET A 462 -16.82 -4.43 13.75
C MET A 462 -17.40 -3.54 12.66
N LEU A 463 -16.58 -2.75 11.96
CA LEU A 463 -17.02 -1.92 10.84
C LEU A 463 -17.41 -2.78 9.63
N VAL A 464 -16.65 -3.82 9.34
CA VAL A 464 -16.88 -4.74 8.21
C VAL A 464 -18.19 -5.50 8.36
N VAL A 465 -18.45 -6.10 9.52
CA VAL A 465 -19.67 -6.89 9.76
C VAL A 465 -20.93 -6.04 9.88
N ARG A 466 -20.79 -4.74 10.11
CA ARG A 466 -21.89 -3.77 10.14
C ARG A 466 -22.28 -3.25 8.76
N ALA A 467 -21.48 -3.47 7.73
CA ALA A 467 -21.84 -3.09 6.37
C ALA A 467 -23.00 -3.97 5.88
N LEU A 468 -24.11 -3.35 5.48
CA LEU A 468 -25.30 -4.05 4.98
C LEU A 468 -25.56 -3.70 3.51
N GLU A 469 -26.17 -4.63 2.77
CA GLU A 469 -26.57 -4.38 1.38
C GLU A 469 -27.63 -3.28 1.28
N THR A 470 -28.45 -3.13 2.32
CA THR A 470 -29.44 -2.06 2.44
C THR A 470 -28.82 -0.66 2.50
N ASP A 471 -27.52 -0.55 2.80
CA ASP A 471 -26.81 0.72 2.83
C ASP A 471 -26.40 1.21 1.43
N GLN A 472 -26.72 0.47 0.35
CA GLN A 472 -26.31 0.81 -1.01
C GLN A 472 -26.75 2.23 -1.41
N ILE A 473 -25.84 2.95 -2.07
CA ILE A 473 -26.13 4.23 -2.70
C ILE A 473 -26.91 3.96 -3.98
N LEU A 474 -27.97 4.73 -4.22
CA LEU A 474 -28.74 4.75 -5.46
C LEU A 474 -28.45 6.08 -6.19
N PRO A 475 -27.47 6.12 -7.11
CA PRO A 475 -27.14 7.33 -7.85
C PRO A 475 -28.29 7.74 -8.78
N SER A 476 -28.54 9.04 -8.90
CA SER A 476 -29.50 9.60 -9.85
C SER A 476 -28.88 9.90 -11.21
N ASP A 477 -27.56 10.07 -11.27
CA ASP A 477 -26.80 10.37 -12.49
C ASP A 477 -25.35 9.83 -12.35
N PHE A 478 -24.66 9.71 -13.48
CA PHE A 478 -23.31 9.16 -13.56
C PHE A 478 -22.39 10.06 -14.38
N TRP A 479 -21.19 10.30 -13.88
CA TRP A 479 -20.13 10.93 -14.67
C TRP A 479 -19.12 9.91 -15.15
N PRO A 480 -18.75 9.92 -16.43
CA PRO A 480 -17.72 9.04 -16.95
C PRO A 480 -16.35 9.36 -16.32
N ALA A 481 -15.41 8.41 -16.38
CA ALA A 481 -14.09 8.58 -15.74
C ALA A 481 -13.27 9.73 -16.36
N GLU A 482 -13.59 10.09 -17.60
CA GLU A 482 -12.97 11.13 -18.41
C GLU A 482 -13.46 12.55 -18.08
N ASP A 483 -14.52 12.68 -17.28
CA ASP A 483 -15.16 13.95 -17.00
C ASP A 483 -14.20 14.95 -16.34
N THR A 484 -14.17 16.19 -16.84
CA THR A 484 -13.25 17.23 -16.37
C THR A 484 -13.48 17.63 -14.92
N ARG A 485 -14.69 17.42 -14.38
CA ARG A 485 -15.06 17.71 -12.99
C ARG A 485 -14.30 16.86 -11.97
N TRP A 486 -13.72 15.73 -12.39
CA TRP A 486 -12.83 14.96 -11.54
C TRP A 486 -11.48 15.65 -11.30
N SER A 487 -11.06 16.55 -12.19
CA SER A 487 -9.78 17.24 -12.10
C SER A 487 -9.69 18.14 -10.87
N PHE A 488 -8.50 18.24 -10.29
CA PHE A 488 -8.23 19.24 -9.27
C PHE A 488 -8.31 20.65 -9.87
N LYS A 489 -8.83 21.60 -9.10
CA LYS A 489 -8.73 23.02 -9.47
C LYS A 489 -7.26 23.43 -9.41
N LEU A 490 -6.82 24.28 -10.35
CA LEU A 490 -5.44 24.76 -10.40
C LEU A 490 -5.01 25.37 -9.06
N TRP A 491 -5.84 26.24 -8.49
CA TRP A 491 -5.60 26.85 -7.18
C TRP A 491 -5.40 25.83 -6.06
N THR A 492 -6.17 24.74 -6.02
CA THR A 492 -5.97 23.67 -5.03
C THR A 492 -4.58 23.05 -5.18
N SER A 493 -4.13 22.82 -6.42
CA SER A 493 -2.81 22.23 -6.69
C SER A 493 -1.68 23.17 -6.30
N VAL A 494 -1.81 24.48 -6.61
CA VAL A 494 -0.83 25.51 -6.23
C VAL A 494 -0.74 25.68 -4.72
N VAL A 495 -1.89 25.75 -4.03
CA VAL A 495 -1.94 25.87 -2.56
C VAL A 495 -1.25 24.67 -1.91
N VAL A 496 -1.53 23.44 -2.37
CA VAL A 496 -0.89 22.23 -1.85
C VAL A 496 0.62 22.25 -2.12
N ALA A 497 1.05 22.64 -3.32
CA ALA A 497 2.46 22.70 -3.69
C ALA A 497 3.28 23.68 -2.85
N LEU A 498 2.65 24.78 -2.39
CA LEU A 498 3.29 25.75 -1.48
C LEU A 498 3.19 25.34 -0.01
N ALA A 499 2.07 24.73 0.39
CA ALA A 499 1.84 24.33 1.77
C ALA A 499 2.77 23.20 2.23
N VAL A 500 3.12 22.25 1.34
CA VAL A 500 3.95 21.09 1.71
C VAL A 500 5.38 21.50 2.12
N PRO A 501 6.14 22.28 1.33
CA PRO A 501 7.46 22.75 1.76
C PRO A 501 7.39 23.61 3.03
N LEU A 502 6.39 24.50 3.14
CA LEU A 502 6.18 25.29 4.35
C LEU A 502 5.97 24.39 5.58
N LEU A 503 5.14 23.35 5.45
CA LEU A 503 4.88 22.37 6.49
C LEU A 503 6.17 21.61 6.88
N CYS A 504 6.98 21.19 5.91
CA CYS A 504 8.28 20.56 6.19
C CYS A 504 9.20 21.48 7.00
N GLY A 505 9.23 22.79 6.66
CA GLY A 505 10.00 23.80 7.39
C GLY A 505 9.51 23.99 8.83
N VAL A 506 8.19 24.15 9.01
CA VAL A 506 7.58 24.33 10.35
C VAL A 506 7.80 23.09 11.22
N ILE A 507 7.55 21.90 10.70
CA ILE A 507 7.74 20.66 11.45
C ILE A 507 9.21 20.38 11.73
N GLY A 508 10.10 20.66 10.77
CA GLY A 508 11.54 20.57 11.01
C GLY A 508 12.01 21.49 12.12
N TRP A 509 11.55 22.74 12.12
CA TRP A 509 11.84 23.69 13.20
C TRP A 509 11.30 23.20 14.55
N LEU A 510 10.04 22.76 14.62
CA LEU A 510 9.45 22.23 15.85
C LEU A 510 10.17 20.98 16.37
N THR A 511 10.66 20.14 15.47
CA THR A 511 11.42 18.93 15.82
C THR A 511 12.72 19.29 16.53
N ILE A 512 13.47 20.25 15.99
CA ILE A 512 14.73 20.70 16.61
C ILE A 512 14.48 21.34 17.97
N GLN A 513 13.36 22.06 18.15
CA GLN A 513 12.99 22.63 19.45
C GLN A 513 12.60 21.57 20.50
N SER A 514 12.40 20.31 20.10
CA SER A 514 11.96 19.26 21.01
C SER A 514 13.09 18.63 21.83
N HIS A 515 14.36 18.88 21.46
CA HIS A 515 15.53 18.24 22.07
C HIS A 515 16.76 19.17 22.02
N GLY A 516 17.69 18.98 22.96
CA GLY A 516 18.93 19.77 23.06
C GLY A 516 20.14 19.17 22.34
N GLU A 517 20.09 17.87 22.02
CA GLU A 517 21.18 17.10 21.40
C GLU A 517 20.60 16.13 20.37
N PRO A 518 21.37 15.75 19.31
CA PRO A 518 20.89 14.83 18.28
C PRO A 518 20.32 13.52 18.86
N ILE A 519 19.16 13.11 18.38
CA ILE A 519 18.48 11.88 18.85
C ILE A 519 19.30 10.65 18.39
N PRO A 520 19.41 9.57 19.20
CA PRO A 520 20.16 8.37 18.81
C PRO A 520 19.78 7.83 17.43
N GLY A 521 20.77 7.56 16.57
CA GLY A 521 20.54 7.18 15.16
C GLY A 521 20.45 8.36 14.19
N SER A 522 20.81 9.57 14.66
CA SER A 522 20.93 10.77 13.82
C SER A 522 21.99 10.60 12.71
N HIS A 523 21.72 11.20 11.56
CA HIS A 523 22.61 11.23 10.40
C HIS A 523 22.67 12.64 9.82
N GLN A 524 23.80 13.02 9.25
CA GLN A 524 23.95 14.28 8.52
C GLN A 524 23.94 14.04 7.02
N ARG A 525 23.30 14.95 6.28
CA ARG A 525 23.30 15.00 4.82
C ARG A 525 24.17 16.16 4.32
N PHE A 526 24.10 17.30 4.99
CA PHE A 526 24.78 18.54 4.64
C PHE A 526 25.68 18.99 5.81
N GLY A 527 26.94 18.56 5.76
CA GLY A 527 27.97 18.85 6.76
C GLY A 527 29.26 18.13 6.41
N ALA A 528 30.41 18.63 6.86
CA ALA A 528 31.67 17.91 6.68
C ALA A 528 31.57 16.60 7.47
N SER A 529 31.76 15.47 6.78
CA SER A 529 32.19 14.27 7.45
C SER A 529 33.44 14.65 8.23
N GLU A 530 33.42 14.61 9.56
CA GLU A 530 34.65 14.34 10.26
C GLU A 530 35.14 13.02 9.70
N SER A 531 36.19 13.12 8.88
CA SER A 531 36.97 12.00 8.40
C SER A 531 37.33 11.16 9.63
N ALA A 532 36.77 9.95 9.70
CA ALA A 532 37.37 8.91 10.49
C ALA A 532 38.70 8.58 9.82
N ASP A 533 39.77 9.21 10.31
CA ASP A 533 41.13 8.64 10.23
C ASP A 533 41.19 7.29 10.96
#